data_AF-A0A2S9FRD2-F1
#
_entry.id   AF-A0A2S9FRD2-F1
#
_cell.length_a   1.000
_cell.length_b   1.000
_cell.length_c   1.000
_cell.angle_alpha   90.00
_cell.angle_beta   90.00
_cell.angle_gamma   90.00
#
_symmetry.space_group_name_H-M   'P 1'
#
loop_
_entity.id
_entity.type
_entity.pdbx_description
1 polymer ?
#
loop_
_entity_poly.entity_id
_entity_poly.type
_entity_poly.pdbx_seq_one_letter_code
_entity_poly.pdbx_strand_id
1 'polypeptide(L)'
;IVDRNGDKLAFTIEARALTFQPVKVRKQLEEAFQANSAESLTEAPDPDARLREIAAEVSSRLGNTPDTATVLKKLRSNETFVYLARAVDPAISDAI
;
A
#
# COMPACT_ATOMS: atom_id res chain seq x y z
N ILE A 1 12.15 10.65 -27.12
CA ILE A 1 13.27 10.96 -28.05
C ILE A 1 13.18 9.99 -29.21
N VAL A 2 13.27 10.47 -30.44
CA VAL A 2 13.23 9.66 -31.67
C VAL A 2 14.48 9.93 -32.51
N ASP A 3 14.96 8.93 -33.25
CA ASP A 3 16.06 9.08 -34.22
C ASP A 3 15.55 9.68 -35.54
N ARG A 4 16.47 10.05 -36.44
CA ARG A 4 16.25 10.54 -37.80
C ARG A 4 15.37 9.61 -38.66
N ASN A 5 15.36 8.31 -38.34
CA ASN A 5 14.55 7.30 -39.03
C ASN A 5 13.16 7.13 -38.41
N GLY A 6 12.84 7.87 -37.33
CA GLY A 6 11.57 7.78 -36.61
C GLY A 6 11.54 6.76 -35.47
N ASP A 7 12.62 6.01 -35.26
CA ASP A 7 12.71 5.00 -34.20
C ASP A 7 12.75 5.64 -32.80
N LYS A 8 11.95 5.11 -31.86
CA LYS A 8 11.88 5.61 -30.48
C LYS A 8 13.15 5.23 -29.71
N LEU A 9 13.98 6.22 -29.39
CA LEU A 9 15.19 6.08 -28.57
C LEU A 9 14.90 6.18 -27.06
N ALA A 10 13.88 6.93 -26.67
CA ALA A 10 13.43 7.02 -25.28
C ALA A 10 11.95 7.38 -25.21
N PHE A 11 11.23 6.78 -24.29
CA PHE A 11 9.83 7.08 -24.02
C PHE A 11 9.59 7.14 -22.52
N THR A 12 8.68 8.01 -22.10
CA THR A 12 8.26 8.10 -20.70
C THR A 12 7.15 7.11 -20.45
N ILE A 13 7.33 6.23 -19.47
CA ILE A 13 6.26 5.39 -18.94
C ILE A 13 5.75 6.08 -17.67
N GLU A 14 4.45 6.24 -17.56
CA GLU A 14 3.85 6.71 -16.30
C GLU A 14 4.04 5.63 -15.24
N ALA A 15 4.65 6.00 -14.12
CA ALA A 15 4.85 5.09 -13.00
C ALA A 15 4.50 5.85 -11.72
N ARG A 16 3.71 5.23 -10.84
CA ARG A 16 3.27 5.84 -9.58
C ARG A 16 4.02 5.23 -8.40
N ALA A 17 4.10 5.98 -7.30
CA ALA A 17 4.68 5.50 -6.05
C ALA A 17 3.54 5.20 -5.07
N LEU A 18 3.54 3.99 -4.51
CA LEU A 18 2.64 3.63 -3.42
C LEU A 18 3.27 4.07 -2.10
N THR A 19 2.57 4.93 -1.39
CA THR A 19 3.03 5.55 -0.14
C THR A 19 2.04 5.26 0.97
N PHE A 20 2.54 5.18 2.20
CA PHE A 20 1.73 4.85 3.36
C PHE A 20 2.13 5.68 4.57
N GLN A 21 1.19 5.97 5.45
CA GLN A 21 1.40 6.71 6.70
C GLN A 21 1.06 5.82 7.91
N PRO A 22 2.01 4.97 8.36
CA PRO A 22 1.78 3.98 9.42
C PRO A 22 1.11 4.53 10.67
N VAL A 23 1.66 5.60 11.23
CA VAL A 23 1.20 6.17 12.51
C VAL A 23 -0.24 6.70 12.39
N LYS A 24 -0.55 7.38 11.28
CA LYS A 24 -1.87 7.95 11.04
C LYS A 24 -2.92 6.86 10.85
N VAL A 25 -2.62 5.89 9.98
CA VAL A 25 -3.56 4.81 9.67
C VAL A 25 -3.80 3.92 10.88
N ARG A 26 -2.76 3.58 11.65
CA ARG A 26 -2.93 2.84 12.91
C ARG A 26 -3.85 3.57 13.89
N LYS A 27 -3.65 4.87 14.11
CA LYS A 27 -4.52 5.68 14.98
C LYS A 27 -5.98 5.65 14.49
N GLN A 28 -6.19 5.78 13.18
CA GLN A 28 -7.52 5.72 12.59
C GLN A 28 -8.17 4.34 12.74
N LEU A 29 -7.41 3.25 12.59
CA LEU A 29 -7.92 1.91 12.84
C LEU A 29 -8.25 1.68 14.31
N GLU A 30 -7.42 2.15 15.23
CA GLU A 30 -7.68 2.06 16.68
C GLU A 30 -8.94 2.84 17.06
N GLU A 31 -9.08 4.08 16.57
CA GLU A 31 -10.28 4.90 16.77
C GLU A 31 -11.54 4.23 16.20
N ALA A 32 -11.44 3.71 14.97
CA ALA A 32 -12.54 2.98 14.33
C ALA A 32 -12.88 1.68 15.06
N PHE A 33 -11.88 0.96 15.57
CA PHE A 33 -12.09 -0.23 16.38
C PHE A 33 -12.82 0.11 17.69
N GLN A 34 -12.40 1.16 18.41
CA GLN A 34 -13.07 1.59 19.64
C GLN A 34 -14.51 2.05 19.39
N ALA A 35 -14.74 2.81 18.31
CA ALA A 35 -16.09 3.25 17.92
C ALA A 35 -17.00 2.06 17.54
N ASN A 36 -16.51 1.13 16.73
CA ASN A 36 -17.29 -0.04 16.30
C ASN A 36 -17.51 -1.04 17.44
N SER A 37 -16.55 -1.19 18.35
CA SER A 37 -16.69 -2.03 19.55
C SER A 37 -17.76 -1.49 20.49
N ALA A 38 -18.00 -0.17 20.48
CA ALA A 38 -19.05 0.47 21.25
C ALA A 38 -20.43 0.37 20.57
N GLU A 39 -20.49 0.32 19.24
CA GLU A 39 -21.76 0.27 18.48
C GLU A 39 -22.26 -1.14 18.15
N SER A 40 -21.38 -2.13 17.92
CA SER A 40 -21.76 -3.48 17.53
C SER A 40 -21.08 -4.54 18.40
N LEU A 41 -21.89 -5.37 19.06
CA LEU A 41 -21.48 -6.55 19.85
C LEU A 41 -20.83 -7.67 19.01
N THR A 42 -20.54 -7.42 17.73
CA THR A 42 -19.89 -8.33 16.80
C THR A 42 -18.43 -7.93 16.64
N GLU A 43 -17.55 -8.68 17.30
CA GLU A 43 -16.10 -8.78 17.13
C GLU A 43 -15.55 -7.91 15.98
N ALA A 44 -15.20 -6.66 16.30
CA ALA A 44 -14.51 -5.80 15.35
C ALA A 44 -13.18 -6.48 14.98
N PRO A 45 -12.79 -6.53 13.69
CA PRO A 45 -11.53 -7.13 13.30
C PRO A 45 -10.36 -6.43 14.01
N ASP A 46 -9.47 -7.21 14.65
CA ASP A 46 -8.25 -6.71 15.27
C ASP A 46 -7.51 -5.78 14.29
N PRO A 47 -7.17 -4.53 14.69
CA PRO A 47 -6.41 -3.60 13.86
C PRO A 47 -5.17 -4.25 13.23
N ASP A 48 -4.50 -5.13 13.95
CA ASP A 48 -3.32 -5.82 13.47
C ASP A 48 -3.63 -6.92 12.44
N ALA A 49 -4.81 -7.57 12.54
CA ALA A 49 -5.30 -8.48 11.53
C ALA A 49 -5.63 -7.75 10.22
N ARG A 50 -6.25 -6.56 10.29
CA ARG A 50 -6.49 -5.73 9.10
C ARG A 50 -5.20 -5.26 8.44
N LEU A 51 -4.19 -4.89 9.21
CA LEU A 51 -2.87 -4.55 8.63
C LEU A 51 -2.22 -5.74 7.93
N ARG A 52 -2.39 -6.96 8.44
CA ARG A 52 -1.94 -8.20 7.80
C ARG A 52 -2.63 -8.45 6.46
N GLU A 53 -3.95 -8.28 6.39
CA GLU A 53 -4.72 -8.42 5.16
C GLU A 53 -4.31 -7.40 4.09
N ILE A 54 -4.17 -6.13 4.48
CA ILE A 54 -3.70 -5.06 3.60
C ILE A 54 -2.30 -5.40 3.05
N ALA A 55 -1.39 -5.87 3.91
CA ALA A 55 -0.06 -6.26 3.47
C ALA A 55 -0.10 -7.40 2.42
N ALA A 56 -0.95 -8.39 2.64
CA ALA A 56 -1.09 -9.54 1.74
C ALA A 56 -1.67 -9.11 0.38
N GLU A 57 -2.69 -8.26 0.38
CA GLU A 57 -3.30 -7.75 -0.85
C GLU A 57 -2.31 -6.88 -1.64
N VAL A 58 -1.63 -5.95 -0.97
CA VAL A 58 -0.64 -5.07 -1.61
C VAL A 58 0.51 -5.90 -2.19
N SER A 59 1.05 -6.87 -1.45
CA SER A 59 2.12 -7.72 -1.93
C SER A 59 1.68 -8.59 -3.11
N SER A 60 0.47 -9.16 -3.07
CA SER A 60 -0.10 -9.95 -4.16
C SER A 60 -0.21 -9.13 -5.46
N ARG A 61 -0.74 -7.91 -5.37
CA ARG A 61 -0.89 -7.00 -6.52
C ARG A 61 0.46 -6.51 -7.08
N LEU A 62 1.49 -6.45 -6.24
CA LEU A 62 2.86 -6.11 -6.65
C LEU A 62 3.67 -7.32 -7.14
N GLY A 63 3.05 -8.49 -7.32
CA GLY A 63 3.75 -9.69 -7.78
C GLY A 63 4.71 -10.25 -6.71
N ASN A 64 4.32 -10.18 -5.45
CA ASN A 64 5.06 -10.65 -4.27
C ASN A 64 6.45 -9.98 -4.10
N THR A 65 6.63 -8.78 -4.68
CA THR A 65 7.88 -8.04 -4.63
C THR A 65 7.60 -6.57 -4.32
N PRO A 66 7.80 -6.08 -3.09
CA PRO A 66 8.28 -6.78 -1.90
C PRO A 66 7.27 -7.78 -1.31
N ASP A 67 7.79 -8.78 -0.59
CA ASP A 67 7.02 -9.83 0.07
C ASP A 67 6.11 -9.28 1.18
N THR A 68 5.04 -10.03 1.50
CA THR A 68 4.05 -9.65 2.51
C THR A 68 4.68 -9.29 3.86
N ALA A 69 5.71 -10.02 4.30
CA ALA A 69 6.35 -9.75 5.60
C ALA A 69 7.12 -8.42 5.58
N THR A 70 7.80 -8.10 4.48
CA THR A 70 8.44 -6.78 4.31
C THR A 70 7.43 -5.65 4.26
N VAL A 71 6.31 -5.82 3.54
CA VAL A 71 5.24 -4.83 3.50
C VAL A 71 4.66 -4.63 4.90
N LEU A 72 4.35 -5.71 5.61
CA LEU A 72 3.81 -5.66 6.96
C LEU A 72 4.76 -4.97 7.94
N LYS A 73 6.07 -5.24 7.85
CA LYS A 73 7.08 -4.55 8.66
C LYS A 73 7.04 -3.03 8.43
N LYS A 74 6.85 -2.60 7.18
CA LYS A 74 6.69 -1.18 6.83
C LYS A 74 5.38 -0.60 7.36
N LEU A 75 4.27 -1.33 7.26
CA LEU A 75 2.97 -0.89 7.78
C LEU A 75 2.97 -0.74 9.31
N ARG A 76 3.76 -1.55 10.02
CA ARG A 76 3.94 -1.48 11.49
C ARG A 76 5.07 -0.53 11.92
N SER A 77 5.76 0.12 10.99
CA SER A 77 6.83 1.07 11.35
C SER A 77 6.25 2.26 12.12
N ASN A 78 7.06 2.88 12.97
CA ASN A 78 6.71 4.15 13.63
C ASN A 78 7.08 5.37 12.76
N GLU A 79 7.44 5.16 11.49
CA GLU A 79 7.66 6.21 10.52
C GLU A 79 6.36 6.92 10.15
N THR A 80 6.43 8.23 9.92
CA THR A 80 5.28 9.03 9.49
C THR A 80 4.92 8.80 8.03
N PHE A 81 5.88 8.37 7.22
CA PHE A 81 5.72 8.17 5.78
C PHE A 81 6.68 7.10 5.26
N VAL A 82 6.14 6.12 4.55
CA VAL A 82 6.92 4.98 4.01
C VAL A 82 6.55 4.73 2.55
N TYR A 83 7.56 4.45 1.72
CA TYR A 83 7.36 3.95 0.36
C TYR A 83 7.15 2.42 0.40
N LEU A 84 5.97 1.97 -0.01
CA LEU A 84 5.68 0.55 -0.15
C LEU A 84 6.32 0.00 -1.42
N ALA A 85 6.08 0.66 -2.55
CA ALA A 85 6.66 0.33 -3.85
C ALA A 85 6.91 1.58 -4.70
N ARG A 86 7.94 1.51 -5.54
CA ARG A 86 8.30 2.54 -6.51
C ARG A 86 8.05 2.00 -7.91
N ALA A 87 7.67 2.89 -8.82
CA ALA A 87 7.41 2.58 -10.22
C ALA A 87 6.31 1.50 -10.43
N VAL A 88 5.21 1.64 -9.69
CA VAL A 88 4.02 0.79 -9.84
C VAL A 88 3.27 1.18 -11.10
N ASP A 89 2.82 0.19 -11.85
CA ASP A 89 1.95 0.37 -13.00
C ASP A 89 0.68 1.15 -12.56
N PRO A 90 0.32 2.26 -13.25
CA PRO A 90 -0.87 3.03 -12.91
C PRO A 90 -2.14 2.18 -12.82
N ALA A 91 -2.30 1.14 -13.65
CA ALA A 91 -3.46 0.25 -13.59
C ALA A 91 -3.55 -0.54 -12.27
N ILE A 92 -2.40 -0.92 -11.71
CA ILE A 92 -2.34 -1.56 -10.38
C ILE A 92 -2.58 -0.52 -9.29
N SER A 93 -2.03 0.68 -9.44
CA SER A 93 -2.20 1.77 -8.48
C SER A 93 -3.64 2.28 -8.36
N ASP A 94 -4.40 2.30 -9.45
CA ASP A 94 -5.80 2.78 -9.44
C ASP A 94 -6.78 1.73 -8.88
N ALA A 95 -6.36 0.47 -8.84
CA ALA A 95 -7.19 -0.63 -8.35
C ALA A 95 -7.06 -0.87 -6.83
N ILE A 96 -6.15 -0.17 -6.15
CA ILE A 96 -5.85 -0.25 -4.70
C ILE A 96 -6.40 1.01 -4.03
#